data_AF-A0A972E5D2-F1
#
_entry.id   AF-A0A972E5D2-F1
#
_cell.length_a   1.000
_cell.length_b   1.000
_cell.length_c   1.000
_cell.angle_alpha   90.00
_cell.angle_beta   90.00
_cell.angle_gamma   90.00
#
_symmetry.space_group_name_H-M   'P 1'
#
loop_
_entity.id
_entity.type
_entity.pdbx_description
1 polymer ?
#
loop_
_entity_poly.entity_id
_entity_poly.type
_entity_poly.pdbx_seq_one_letter_code
_entity_poly.pdbx_strand_id
1 'polypeptide(L)'
;VDPKALYGPKYFFGAARNIEEGGSLTIIATALVDTGSKMDDVIFEEFKGTGNMELILSRQLADRRIFPAINLQLSSTRREELLLSPEELRKVWILRKMLSSMGEEEGLSLILKKMKETSTNEFFLTLLDKERSRY
;
A
#
# COMPACT_ATOMS: atom_id res chain seq x y z
N VAL A 1 20.47 -11.71 -15.70
CA VAL A 1 19.16 -12.35 -15.90
C VAL A 1 18.89 -12.37 -17.39
N ASP A 2 18.53 -13.53 -17.96
CA ASP A 2 18.06 -13.58 -19.36
C ASP A 2 16.68 -12.90 -19.43
N PRO A 3 16.50 -11.80 -20.17
CA PRO A 3 15.20 -11.14 -20.31
C PRO A 3 14.08 -12.08 -20.76
N LYS A 4 14.39 -13.16 -21.49
CA LYS A 4 13.40 -14.16 -21.92
C LYS A 4 12.80 -14.94 -20.76
N ALA A 5 13.54 -15.15 -19.67
CA ALA A 5 13.06 -15.87 -18.49
C ALA A 5 11.94 -15.09 -17.75
N LEU A 6 11.90 -13.77 -17.90
CA LEU A 6 10.89 -12.92 -17.26
C LEU A 6 9.56 -12.87 -18.03
N TYR A 7 9.52 -13.36 -19.27
CA TYR A 7 8.32 -13.29 -20.11
C TYR A 7 7.13 -14.03 -19.50
N GLY A 8 7.31 -15.30 -19.12
CA GLY A 8 6.24 -16.13 -18.55
C GLY A 8 5.67 -15.55 -17.25
N PRO A 9 6.51 -15.24 -16.26
CA PRO A 9 6.06 -14.63 -15.01
C PRO A 9 5.36 -13.27 -15.19
N LYS A 10 5.86 -12.40 -16.07
CA LYS A 10 5.19 -11.13 -16.41
C LYS A 10 3.83 -11.35 -17.06
N TYR A 11 3.73 -12.28 -17.99
CA TYR A 11 2.47 -12.62 -18.64
C TYR A 11 1.44 -13.12 -17.63
N PHE A 12 1.87 -13.98 -16.69
CA PHE A 12 1.03 -14.46 -15.61
C PHE A 12 0.54 -13.33 -14.70
N PHE A 13 1.43 -12.46 -14.22
CA PHE A 13 1.05 -11.36 -13.33
C PHE A 13 0.16 -10.32 -14.05
N GLY A 14 0.45 -10.03 -15.33
CA GLY A 14 -0.35 -9.17 -16.19
C GLY A 14 -1.68 -9.78 -16.68
N ALA A 15 -1.99 -11.02 -16.30
CA ALA A 15 -3.31 -11.59 -16.52
C ALA A 15 -4.36 -10.90 -15.64
N ALA A 16 -3.98 -10.37 -14.47
CA ALA A 16 -4.87 -9.65 -13.56
C ALA A 16 -5.51 -8.44 -14.27
N ARG A 17 -6.84 -8.39 -14.28
CA ARG A 17 -7.62 -7.32 -14.92
C ARG A 17 -9.08 -7.34 -14.47
N ASN A 18 -9.71 -6.18 -14.55
CA ASN A 18 -11.17 -6.05 -14.48
C ASN A 18 -11.71 -5.99 -15.92
N ILE A 19 -12.76 -6.75 -16.24
CA ILE A 19 -13.37 -6.80 -17.58
C ILE A 19 -14.75 -6.15 -17.48
N GLU A 20 -15.01 -5.14 -18.32
CA GLU A 20 -16.22 -4.31 -18.26
C GLU A 20 -17.53 -5.13 -18.41
N GLU A 21 -17.57 -6.07 -19.36
CA GLU A 21 -18.73 -6.93 -19.62
C GLU A 21 -18.58 -8.33 -19.01
N GLY A 22 -17.69 -8.50 -18.03
CA GLY A 22 -17.34 -9.81 -17.48
C GLY A 22 -17.07 -9.80 -15.98
N GLY A 23 -16.31 -10.81 -15.54
CA GLY A 23 -15.78 -10.86 -14.18
C GLY A 23 -14.47 -10.09 -14.04
N SER A 24 -13.83 -10.25 -12.89
CA SER A 24 -12.48 -9.76 -12.64
C SER A 24 -11.55 -10.89 -12.22
N LEU A 25 -10.27 -10.75 -12.54
CA LEU A 25 -9.19 -11.57 -12.01
C LEU A 25 -8.26 -10.67 -11.20
N THR A 26 -8.22 -10.88 -9.90
CA THR A 26 -7.31 -10.17 -8.97
C THR A 26 -6.16 -11.10 -8.61
N ILE A 27 -4.92 -10.63 -8.79
CA ILE A 27 -3.71 -11.34 -8.35
C ILE A 27 -3.03 -10.47 -7.30
N ILE A 28 -2.81 -11.03 -6.12
CA ILE A 28 -1.96 -10.45 -5.08
C ILE A 28 -0.80 -11.42 -4.89
N ALA A 29 0.42 -10.93 -5.13
CA ALA A 29 1.64 -11.70 -5.02
C ALA A 29 2.58 -11.04 -4.01
N THR A 30 3.43 -11.85 -3.37
CA THR A 30 4.54 -11.35 -2.55
C THR A 30 5.80 -11.25 -3.40
N ALA A 31 6.57 -10.19 -3.20
CA ALA A 31 7.88 -10.03 -3.79
C ALA A 31 8.91 -9.88 -2.67
N LEU A 32 10.03 -10.59 -2.80
CA LEU A 32 11.15 -10.42 -1.89
C LEU A 32 12.00 -9.25 -2.36
N VAL A 33 12.39 -8.40 -1.42
CA VAL A 33 13.26 -7.24 -1.62
C VAL A 33 14.37 -7.26 -0.58
N ASP A 34 15.46 -6.54 -0.83
CA ASP A 34 16.61 -6.44 0.09
C ASP A 34 17.19 -7.82 0.49
N THR A 35 17.19 -8.77 -0.45
CA THR A 35 17.75 -10.12 -0.26
C THR A 35 19.27 -10.16 -0.45
N GLY A 36 19.85 -9.09 -0.99
CA GLY A 36 21.26 -9.03 -1.43
C GLY A 36 21.50 -9.65 -2.81
N SER A 37 20.46 -10.18 -3.45
CA SER A 37 20.51 -10.72 -4.80
C SER A 37 20.15 -9.65 -5.83
N LYS A 38 21.13 -9.27 -6.67
CA LYS A 38 20.86 -8.39 -7.83
C LYS A 38 19.80 -8.96 -8.78
N MET A 39 19.63 -10.28 -8.80
CA MET A 39 18.60 -10.92 -9.61
C MET A 39 17.20 -10.61 -9.08
N ASP A 40 17.02 -10.59 -7.75
CA ASP A 40 15.74 -10.30 -7.12
C ASP A 40 15.39 -8.82 -7.31
N ASP A 41 16.38 -7.92 -7.20
CA ASP A 41 16.20 -6.48 -7.46
C ASP A 41 15.71 -6.23 -8.90
N VAL A 42 16.34 -6.88 -9.89
CA VAL A 42 15.92 -6.78 -11.30
C VAL A 42 14.51 -7.35 -11.49
N ILE A 43 14.20 -8.49 -10.88
CA ILE A 43 12.86 -9.08 -10.95
C ILE A 43 11.82 -8.11 -10.37
N PHE A 44 12.09 -7.52 -9.20
CA PHE A 44 11.20 -6.60 -8.52
C PHE A 44 10.89 -5.37 -9.38
N GLU A 45 11.91 -4.71 -9.92
CA GLU A 45 11.74 -3.51 -10.77
C GLU A 45 10.90 -3.82 -12.03
N GLU A 46 11.12 -4.99 -12.63
CA GLU A 46 10.38 -5.44 -13.82
C GLU A 46 8.90 -5.73 -13.53
N PHE A 47 8.58 -6.17 -12.30
CA PHE A 47 7.20 -6.39 -11.87
C PHE A 47 6.50 -5.13 -11.36
N LYS A 48 7.25 -4.18 -10.80
CA LYS A 48 6.75 -2.88 -10.33
C LYS A 48 6.03 -2.11 -11.43
N GLY A 49 6.56 -2.18 -12.66
CA GLY A 49 5.92 -1.60 -13.85
C GLY A 49 4.62 -2.30 -14.28
N THR A 50 4.45 -3.57 -13.91
CA THR A 50 3.32 -4.41 -14.34
C THR A 50 2.11 -4.28 -13.39
N GLY A 51 2.36 -4.13 -12.08
CA GLY A 51 1.32 -3.98 -11.07
C GLY A 51 0.71 -2.57 -11.00
N ASN A 52 -0.44 -2.47 -10.32
CA ASN A 52 -1.11 -1.20 -10.04
C ASN A 52 -1.32 -0.94 -8.53
N MET A 53 -0.96 -1.88 -7.65
CA MET A 53 -1.01 -1.75 -6.20
C MET A 53 0.28 -2.30 -5.58
N GLU A 54 0.82 -1.54 -4.63
CA GLU A 54 2.02 -1.88 -3.87
C GLU A 54 1.73 -1.75 -2.37
N LEU A 55 1.91 -2.85 -1.63
CA LEU A 55 1.88 -2.87 -0.17
C LEU A 55 3.29 -3.16 0.34
N ILE A 56 3.97 -2.11 0.79
CA ILE A 56 5.37 -2.19 1.20
C ILE A 56 5.43 -2.55 2.69
N LEU A 57 6.23 -3.56 3.02
CA LEU A 57 6.50 -3.96 4.39
C LEU A 57 7.91 -3.52 4.81
N SER A 58 8.04 -3.00 6.03
CA SER A 58 9.30 -2.47 6.54
C SER A 58 9.98 -3.44 7.50
N ARG A 59 11.24 -3.74 7.18
CA ARG A 59 12.13 -4.52 8.04
C ARG A 59 12.35 -3.82 9.38
N GLN A 60 12.51 -2.49 9.39
CA GLN A 60 12.70 -1.71 10.61
C GLN A 60 11.52 -1.85 11.58
N LEU A 61 10.29 -1.78 11.08
CA LEU A 61 9.09 -1.99 11.89
C LEU A 61 9.01 -3.43 12.44
N ALA A 62 9.31 -4.41 11.58
CA ALA A 62 9.28 -5.83 11.95
C ALA A 62 10.33 -6.17 13.01
N ASP A 63 11.55 -5.64 12.91
CA ASP A 63 12.63 -5.84 13.88
C ASP A 63 12.26 -5.29 15.27
N ARG A 64 11.47 -4.21 15.31
CA ARG A 64 10.89 -3.64 16.54
C ARG A 64 9.61 -4.32 17.00
N ARG A 65 9.17 -5.38 16.32
CA ARG A 65 7.94 -6.14 16.60
C ARG A 65 6.65 -5.30 16.51
N ILE A 66 6.63 -4.30 15.64
CA ILE A 66 5.43 -3.48 15.38
C ILE A 66 4.69 -4.09 14.20
N PHE A 67 3.46 -4.54 14.44
CA PHE A 67 2.63 -5.21 13.44
C PHE A 67 1.24 -4.58 13.31
N PRO A 68 0.68 -4.53 12.08
CA PRO A 68 1.28 -4.95 10.81
C PRO A 68 2.42 -4.01 10.37
N ALA A 69 3.56 -4.56 9.94
CA ALA A 69 4.78 -3.82 9.62
C ALA A 69 4.71 -3.10 8.25
N ILE A 70 3.63 -2.35 8.02
CA ILE A 70 3.33 -1.70 6.74
C ILE A 70 3.95 -0.31 6.70
N ASN A 71 4.68 -0.02 5.63
CA ASN A 71 5.10 1.33 5.32
C ASN A 71 3.94 2.10 4.67
N LEU A 72 3.25 2.92 5.47
CA LEU A 72 2.08 3.68 5.03
C LEU A 72 2.41 4.76 3.99
N GLN A 73 3.64 5.28 3.98
CA GLN A 73 4.06 6.35 3.07
C GLN A 73 4.36 5.80 1.67
N LEU A 74 5.02 4.65 1.59
CA LEU A 74 5.42 4.02 0.33
C LEU A 74 4.33 3.14 -0.29
N SER A 75 3.37 2.66 0.50
CA SER A 75 2.27 1.85 -0.01
C SER A 75 1.23 2.69 -0.76
N SER A 76 0.80 2.22 -1.93
CA SER A 76 -0.13 2.96 -2.79
C SER A 76 -0.86 2.08 -3.80
N THR A 77 -1.97 2.61 -4.34
CA THR A 77 -2.72 2.01 -5.45
C THR A 77 -2.95 3.08 -6.51
N ARG A 78 -2.65 2.76 -7.77
CA ARG A 78 -2.94 3.66 -8.90
C ARG A 78 -4.45 3.71 -9.13
N ARG A 79 -4.96 4.91 -9.41
CA ARG A 79 -6.38 5.18 -9.64
C ARG A 79 -7.30 4.83 -8.44
N GLU A 80 -6.83 5.08 -7.21
CA GLU A 80 -7.61 4.83 -5.99
C GLU A 80 -8.92 5.65 -5.93
N GLU A 81 -9.05 6.72 -6.72
CA GLU A 81 -10.29 7.49 -6.87
C GLU A 81 -11.46 6.69 -7.49
N LEU A 82 -11.18 5.56 -8.14
CA LEU A 82 -12.23 4.65 -8.62
C LEU A 82 -12.72 3.68 -7.54
N LEU A 83 -11.97 3.54 -6.45
CA LEU A 83 -12.20 2.54 -5.40
C LEU A 83 -12.76 3.16 -4.12
N LEU A 84 -12.41 4.40 -3.85
CA LEU A 84 -12.82 5.14 -2.65
C LEU A 84 -13.88 6.18 -3.01
N SER A 85 -14.82 6.42 -2.11
CA SER A 85 -15.72 7.56 -2.26
C SER A 85 -14.92 8.88 -2.23
N PRO A 86 -15.43 9.97 -2.85
CA PRO A 86 -14.74 11.27 -2.81
C PRO A 86 -14.46 11.78 -1.39
N GLU A 87 -15.33 11.44 -0.43
CA GLU A 87 -15.15 11.81 0.97
C GLU A 87 -14.01 11.02 1.63
N GLU A 88 -13.98 9.69 1.46
CA GLU A 88 -12.91 8.84 1.97
C GLU A 88 -11.57 9.22 1.37
N LEU A 89 -11.50 9.43 0.05
CA LEU A 89 -10.29 9.82 -0.64
C LEU A 89 -9.69 11.11 -0.06
N ARG A 90 -10.54 12.11 0.19
CA ARG A 90 -10.11 13.36 0.83
C ARG A 90 -9.52 13.13 2.22
N LYS A 91 -10.16 12.26 3.02
CA LYS A 91 -9.70 11.93 4.38
C LYS A 91 -8.38 11.15 4.37
N VAL A 92 -8.25 10.18 3.47
CA VAL A 92 -7.01 9.42 3.25
C VAL A 92 -5.87 10.35 2.81
N TRP A 93 -6.13 11.35 1.97
CA TRP A 93 -5.14 12.34 1.59
C TRP A 93 -4.65 13.19 2.77
N ILE A 94 -5.56 13.61 3.66
CA ILE A 94 -5.19 14.32 4.89
C ILE A 94 -4.31 13.44 5.77
N LEU A 95 -4.67 12.15 5.95
CA LEU A 95 -3.84 11.19 6.67
C LEU A 95 -2.45 11.06 6.05
N ARG A 96 -2.36 10.88 4.73
CA ARG A 96 -1.07 10.77 4.03
C ARG A 96 -0.20 12.01 4.24
N LYS A 97 -0.79 13.21 4.18
CA LYS A 97 -0.07 14.48 4.44
C LYS A 97 0.39 14.61 5.89
N MET A 98 -0.41 14.18 6.85
CA MET A 98 -0.02 14.14 8.26
C MET A 98 1.13 13.16 8.48
N LEU A 99 1.04 11.97 7.86
CA LEU A 99 2.05 10.93 7.99
C LEU A 99 3.36 11.30 7.29
N SER A 100 3.34 12.11 6.22
CA SER A 100 4.56 12.47 5.49
C SER A 100 5.56 13.31 6.28
N SER A 101 5.12 13.96 7.36
CA SER A 101 6.02 14.67 8.29
C SER A 101 6.49 13.82 9.47
N MET A 102 6.04 12.57 9.57
CA MET A 102 6.38 11.64 10.67
C MET A 102 7.37 10.58 10.20
N GLY A 103 8.12 10.02 11.15
CA GLY A 103 8.86 8.79 10.92
C GLY A 103 7.92 7.61 10.73
N GLU A 104 8.35 6.57 10.01
CA GLU A 104 7.52 5.39 9.71
C GLU A 104 6.92 4.74 10.97
N GLU A 105 7.74 4.54 12.01
CA GLU A 105 7.34 3.95 13.28
C GLU A 105 6.34 4.79 14.06
N GLU A 106 6.59 6.09 14.14
CA GLU A 106 5.70 7.04 14.80
C GLU A 106 4.36 7.10 14.09
N GLY A 107 4.38 7.23 12.77
CA GLY A 107 3.19 7.26 11.92
C GLY A 107 2.34 6.01 12.08
N LEU A 108 2.94 4.82 11.96
CA LEU A 108 2.20 3.57 12.12
C LEU A 108 1.64 3.42 13.54
N SER A 109 2.42 3.73 14.57
CA SER A 109 1.98 3.62 15.97
C SER A 109 0.82 4.56 16.27
N LEU A 110 0.84 5.79 15.74
CA LEU A 110 -0.25 6.74 15.85
C LEU A 110 -1.53 6.19 15.22
N ILE A 111 -1.44 5.68 13.99
CA ILE A 111 -2.59 5.10 13.28
C ILE A 111 -3.15 3.91 14.04
N LEU A 112 -2.30 2.96 14.48
CA LEU A 112 -2.74 1.80 15.24
C LEU A 112 -3.40 2.18 16.56
N LYS A 113 -2.88 3.20 17.25
CA LYS A 113 -3.51 3.72 18.47
C LYS A 113 -4.91 4.25 18.18
N LYS A 114 -5.06 5.10 17.15
CA LYS A 114 -6.34 5.70 16.77
C LYS A 114 -7.36 4.67 16.28
N MET A 115 -6.91 3.68 15.50
CA MET A 115 -7.77 2.58 15.05
C MET A 115 -8.27 1.74 16.23
N LYS A 116 -7.44 1.50 17.26
CA LYS A 116 -7.86 0.79 18.49
C LYS A 116 -8.89 1.56 19.32
N GLU A 117 -8.91 2.89 19.22
CA GLU A 117 -9.91 3.74 19.88
C GLU A 117 -11.27 3.74 19.15
N THR A 118 -11.34 3.11 17.97
CA THR A 118 -12.53 3.11 17.09
C THR A 118 -13.01 1.69 16.78
N SER A 119 -14.32 1.51 16.58
CA SER A 119 -14.90 0.22 16.20
C SER A 119 -14.84 -0.07 14.70
N THR A 120 -14.79 0.96 13.86
CA THR A 120 -14.79 0.82 12.39
C THR A 120 -13.88 1.85 11.73
N ASN A 121 -13.43 1.55 10.51
CA ASN A 121 -12.66 2.49 9.69
C ASN A 121 -13.46 3.76 9.38
N GLU A 122 -14.77 3.64 9.18
CA GLU A 122 -15.65 4.79 8.98
C GLU A 122 -15.57 5.74 10.18
N PHE A 123 -15.74 5.22 11.40
CA PHE A 123 -15.64 6.05 12.61
C PHE A 123 -14.24 6.64 12.78
N PHE A 124 -13.18 5.86 12.52
CA PHE A 124 -11.80 6.35 12.52
C PHE A 124 -11.62 7.55 11.57
N LEU A 125 -12.12 7.45 10.34
CA LEU A 125 -12.02 8.52 9.35
C LEU A 125 -12.80 9.78 9.76
N THR A 126 -13.92 9.65 10.48
CA THR A 126 -14.64 10.82 11.02
C THR A 126 -13.88 11.59 12.10
N LEU A 127 -12.90 10.98 12.78
CA LEU A 127 -12.07 11.68 13.77
C LEU A 127 -11.24 12.79 13.12
N LEU A 128 -10.91 12.66 11.83
CA LEU A 128 -10.13 13.63 11.06
C LEU A 128 -10.94 14.88 10.70
N ASP A 129 -12.26 14.77 10.64
CA ASP A 129 -13.13 15.92 10.42
C ASP A 129 -13.10 16.87 11.63
N LYS A 130 -12.89 16.34 12.83
CA LYS A 130 -12.85 17.12 14.09
C LYS A 130 -11.55 17.91 14.26
N GLU A 131 -10.43 17.47 13.68
CA GLU A 131 -9.16 18.19 13.79
C GLU A 131 -9.09 19.46 12.93
N ARG A 132 -9.86 19.53 11.82
CA ARG A 132 -10.01 20.77 11.03
C ARG A 132 -10.66 21.92 11.81
N SER A 133 -11.39 21.64 12.88
CA SER A 133 -12.04 22.68 13.68
C SER A 133 -11.10 23.34 14.70
N ARG A 134 -9.84 22.87 14.83
CA ARG A 134 -8.82 23.45 15.72
C ARG A 134 -7.78 24.31 15.01
N TYR A 135 -7.89 24.50 13.70
CA TYR A 135 -7.01 25.34 12.89
C TYR A 135 -7.83 26.29 12.01
#